data_AF-A0A942R205-F1
#
_entry.id   AF-A0A942R205-F1
#
_cell.length_a   1.000
_cell.length_b   1.000
_cell.length_c   1.000
_cell.angle_alpha   90.00
_cell.angle_beta   90.00
_cell.angle_gamma   90.00
#
_symmetry.space_group_name_H-M   'P 1'
#
loop_
_entity.id
_entity.type
_entity.pdbx_description
1 polymer ?
#
loop_
_entity_poly.entity_id
_entity_poly.type
_entity_poly.pdbx_seq_one_letter_code
_entity_poly.pdbx_strand_id
1 'polypeptide(L)'
;NDHTYFILPDNEEYRLERILEAASGLVLKHGIKGLILDPWNTLEHQYGSDSETIYTGKVLNQLKYFARIHDIHLFLVAHPRKMARKKDSKLFEVPTLYDISGSANWFNIADNGMVVYRQFSEDFTESYPIVYVQKVKHKFIGKTGFAKFDFDVSCQRYIEKDRHNIKNELDAYVDICPGGYPSSWMNDWENKNDDDVGF
;
A
#
# COMPACT_ATOMS: atom_id res chain seq x y z
N ASN A 1 -7.85 22.26 17.20
CA ASN A 1 -8.33 21.04 16.51
C ASN A 1 -7.12 20.22 16.12
N ASP A 2 -6.49 19.60 17.10
CA ASP A 2 -5.36 18.70 16.84
C ASP A 2 -5.91 17.28 16.69
N HIS A 3 -6.09 16.87 15.45
CA HIS A 3 -6.64 15.56 15.07
C HIS A 3 -5.53 14.52 14.84
N THR A 4 -4.26 14.90 15.01
CA THR A 4 -3.09 14.07 14.75
C THR A 4 -2.32 13.86 16.03
N TYR A 5 -2.05 12.59 16.33
CA TYR A 5 -1.29 12.16 17.50
C TYR A 5 -0.11 11.33 17.00
N PHE A 6 1.08 11.60 17.56
CA PHE A 6 2.28 10.81 17.26
C PHE A 6 2.54 9.87 18.42
N ILE A 7 2.69 8.58 18.11
CA ILE A 7 3.12 7.57 19.08
C ILE A 7 4.61 7.34 18.84
N LEU A 8 5.43 7.79 19.79
CA LEU A 8 6.87 7.53 19.82
C LEU A 8 7.16 6.69 21.06
N PRO A 9 7.53 5.41 20.93
CA PRO A 9 7.85 4.57 22.09
C PRO A 9 9.08 5.12 22.84
N ASP A 10 8.99 5.28 24.17
CA ASP A 10 9.99 5.99 24.98
C ASP A 10 11.35 5.28 25.17
N ASN A 11 11.59 4.11 24.57
CA ASN A 11 12.82 3.33 24.81
C ASN A 11 13.32 2.51 23.60
N GLU A 12 13.12 2.99 22.37
CA GLU A 12 13.50 2.27 21.13
C GLU A 12 12.80 0.91 20.92
N GLU A 13 11.92 0.48 21.82
CA GLU A 13 11.11 -0.74 21.68
C GLU A 13 9.88 -0.47 20.80
N TYR A 14 10.04 -0.65 19.48
CA TYR A 14 8.96 -0.56 18.48
C TYR A 14 8.11 -1.84 18.40
N ARG A 15 7.81 -2.43 19.56
CA ARG A 15 6.98 -3.63 19.66
C ARG A 15 5.55 -3.30 19.26
N LEU A 16 4.97 -4.16 18.44
CA LEU A 16 3.62 -3.94 17.93
C LEU A 16 2.60 -3.86 19.07
N GLU A 17 2.71 -4.70 20.08
CA GLU A 17 1.79 -4.76 21.22
C GLU A 17 1.73 -3.42 21.94
N ARG A 18 2.89 -2.78 22.17
CA ARG A 18 2.98 -1.47 22.82
C ARG A 18 2.35 -0.36 21.98
N ILE A 19 2.58 -0.40 20.67
CA ILE A 19 1.99 0.57 19.73
C ILE A 19 0.47 0.42 19.72
N LEU A 20 -0.05 -0.81 19.70
CA LEU A 20 -1.49 -1.08 19.73
C LEU A 20 -2.12 -0.74 21.09
N GLU A 21 -1.43 -0.96 22.21
CA GLU A 21 -1.85 -0.51 23.54
C GLU A 21 -2.00 1.02 23.59
N ALA A 22 -1.00 1.77 23.10
CA ALA A 22 -1.04 3.22 23.03
C ALA A 22 -2.14 3.72 22.07
N ALA A 23 -2.28 3.11 20.89
CA ALA A 23 -3.32 3.43 19.93
C ALA A 23 -4.72 3.18 20.49
N SER A 24 -4.93 2.07 21.20
CA SER A 24 -6.19 1.77 21.90
C SER A 24 -6.54 2.86 22.92
N GLY A 25 -5.55 3.31 23.71
CA GLY A 25 -5.71 4.45 24.61
C GLY A 25 -6.16 5.73 23.90
N LEU A 26 -5.58 6.03 22.73
CA LEU A 26 -5.97 7.18 21.90
C LEU A 26 -7.38 7.02 21.30
N VAL A 27 -7.76 5.82 20.89
CA VAL A 27 -9.14 5.53 20.42
C VAL A 27 -10.13 5.79 21.55
N LEU A 28 -9.88 5.26 22.74
CA LEU A 28 -10.81 5.39 23.88
C LEU A 28 -10.89 6.82 24.42
N LYS A 29 -9.77 7.53 24.48
CA LYS A 29 -9.69 8.87 25.07
C LYS A 29 -10.04 9.99 24.09
N HIS A 30 -9.61 9.86 22.84
CA HIS A 30 -9.70 10.92 21.83
C HIS A 30 -10.56 10.55 20.62
N GLY A 31 -11.03 9.31 20.52
CA GLY A 31 -11.92 8.89 19.44
C GLY A 31 -11.25 8.88 18.07
N ILE A 32 -9.94 8.63 17.98
CA ILE A 32 -9.22 8.60 16.69
C ILE A 32 -9.86 7.58 15.75
N LYS A 33 -9.90 7.90 14.45
CA LYS A 33 -10.51 7.07 13.40
C LYS A 33 -9.52 6.48 12.41
N GLY A 34 -8.24 6.79 12.58
CA GLY A 34 -7.17 6.34 11.71
C GLY A 34 -5.91 6.01 12.52
N LEU A 35 -5.20 4.96 12.10
CA LEU A 35 -3.87 4.62 12.57
C LEU A 35 -2.97 4.38 11.35
N ILE A 36 -1.79 4.99 11.33
CA ILE A 36 -0.79 4.79 10.29
C ILE A 36 0.44 4.18 10.95
N LEU A 37 0.85 3.01 10.46
CA LEU A 37 2.10 2.35 10.83
C LEU A 37 3.07 2.50 9.65
N ASP A 38 4.13 3.27 9.84
CA ASP A 38 5.09 3.60 8.78
C ASP A 38 6.52 3.70 9.33
N PRO A 39 7.48 2.88 8.86
CA PRO A 39 7.34 1.71 7.98
C PRO A 39 7.24 0.38 8.75
N TRP A 40 6.73 -0.66 8.11
CA TRP A 40 6.72 -2.06 8.59
C TRP A 40 8.08 -2.48 9.17
N ASN A 41 9.17 -2.13 8.48
CA ASN A 41 10.53 -2.52 8.84
C ASN A 41 11.04 -1.93 10.17
N THR A 42 10.40 -0.89 10.69
CA THR A 42 10.78 -0.28 11.97
C THR A 42 10.19 -1.04 13.15
N LEU A 43 9.18 -1.89 12.94
CA LEU A 43 8.61 -2.72 13.99
C LEU A 43 9.64 -3.73 14.49
N GLU A 44 9.71 -3.93 15.80
CA GLU A 44 10.53 -4.98 16.40
C GLU A 44 9.89 -6.34 16.11
N HIS A 45 10.44 -7.07 15.13
CA HIS A 45 9.90 -8.36 14.72
C HIS A 45 10.37 -9.50 15.61
N GLN A 46 9.42 -10.12 16.31
CA GLN A 46 9.65 -11.27 17.19
C GLN A 46 9.23 -12.57 16.51
N TYR A 47 10.08 -13.07 15.61
CA TYR A 47 9.79 -14.30 14.85
C TYR A 47 9.66 -15.55 15.73
N GLY A 48 10.41 -15.64 16.83
CA GLY A 48 10.46 -16.84 17.66
C GLY A 48 10.87 -18.06 16.83
N SER A 49 10.00 -19.07 16.77
CA SER A 49 10.18 -20.28 15.94
C SER A 49 9.44 -20.22 14.59
N ASP A 50 8.70 -19.15 14.31
CA ASP A 50 7.94 -19.04 13.07
C ASP A 50 8.84 -18.70 11.87
N SER A 51 8.43 -19.13 10.68
CA SER A 51 8.98 -18.56 9.45
C SER A 51 8.49 -17.13 9.25
N GLU A 52 9.23 -16.32 8.50
CA GLU A 52 8.86 -14.94 8.17
C GLU A 52 7.44 -14.85 7.58
N THR A 53 7.07 -15.78 6.71
CA THR A 53 5.73 -15.87 6.11
C THR A 53 4.63 -16.06 7.16
N ILE A 54 4.82 -16.99 8.09
CA ILE A 54 3.84 -17.31 9.15
C ILE A 54 3.73 -16.12 10.10
N TYR A 55 4.86 -15.59 10.54
CA TYR A 55 4.91 -14.42 11.42
C TYR A 55 4.20 -13.21 10.79
N THR A 56 4.51 -12.89 9.53
CA THR A 56 3.87 -11.79 8.79
C THR A 56 2.36 -12.01 8.72
N GLY A 57 1.92 -13.25 8.47
CA GLY A 57 0.49 -13.59 8.46
C GLY A 57 -0.19 -13.37 9.82
N LYS A 58 0.47 -13.74 10.93
CA LYS A 58 -0.05 -13.52 12.29
C LYS A 58 -0.20 -12.04 12.59
N VAL A 59 0.83 -11.24 12.31
CA VAL A 59 0.82 -9.80 12.56
C VAL A 59 -0.24 -9.08 11.73
N LEU A 60 -0.33 -9.37 10.43
CA LEU A 60 -1.34 -8.76 9.57
C LEU A 60 -2.77 -9.07 10.04
N ASN A 61 -3.02 -10.30 10.52
CA ASN A 61 -4.31 -10.65 11.11
C ASN A 61 -4.56 -9.93 12.44
N GLN A 62 -3.55 -9.77 13.29
CA GLN A 62 -3.65 -9.01 14.54
C GLN A 62 -4.01 -7.54 14.28
N LEU A 63 -3.34 -6.89 13.33
CA LEU A 63 -3.64 -5.53 12.89
C LEU A 63 -5.06 -5.39 12.33
N LYS A 64 -5.47 -6.35 11.51
CA LYS A 64 -6.81 -6.39 10.92
C LYS A 64 -7.89 -6.57 11.99
N TYR A 65 -7.65 -7.44 12.97
CA TYR A 65 -8.53 -7.63 14.10
C TYR A 65 -8.63 -6.34 14.93
N PHE A 66 -7.49 -5.72 15.26
CA PHE A 66 -7.42 -4.44 15.98
C PHE A 66 -8.26 -3.35 15.29
N ALA A 67 -8.07 -3.15 13.99
CA ALA A 67 -8.81 -2.15 13.22
C ALA A 67 -10.34 -2.36 13.30
N ARG A 68 -10.79 -3.63 13.27
CA ARG A 68 -12.21 -3.99 13.36
C ARG A 68 -12.81 -3.79 14.74
N ILE A 69 -12.11 -4.21 15.80
CA ILE A 69 -12.64 -4.07 17.17
C ILE A 69 -12.71 -2.61 17.61
N HIS A 70 -11.81 -1.77 17.09
CA HIS A 70 -11.75 -0.35 17.43
C HIS A 70 -12.51 0.55 16.44
N ASP A 71 -13.08 -0.01 15.37
CA ASP A 71 -13.78 0.74 14.32
C ASP A 71 -12.93 1.91 13.78
N ILE A 72 -11.70 1.59 13.36
CA ILE A 72 -10.75 2.55 12.76
C ILE A 72 -10.23 2.07 11.41
N HIS A 73 -9.74 2.99 10.59
CA HIS A 73 -8.98 2.66 9.41
C HIS A 73 -7.49 2.51 9.75
N LEU A 74 -6.86 1.41 9.36
CA LEU A 74 -5.44 1.17 9.60
C LEU A 74 -4.67 1.13 8.28
N PHE A 75 -3.69 2.02 8.14
CA PHE A 75 -2.70 1.97 7.06
C PHE A 75 -1.41 1.34 7.59
N LEU A 76 -0.88 0.39 6.83
CA LEU A 76 0.44 -0.17 7.06
C LEU A 76 1.29 0.07 5.81
N VAL A 77 2.39 0.80 5.97
CA VAL A 77 3.33 1.11 4.88
C VAL A 77 4.43 0.07 4.88
N ALA A 78 4.60 -0.64 3.77
CA ALA A 78 5.63 -1.64 3.60
C ALA A 78 6.41 -1.40 2.30
N HIS A 79 7.71 -1.66 2.35
CA HIS A 79 8.58 -1.48 1.19
C HIS A 79 8.60 -2.74 0.33
N PRO A 80 8.59 -2.61 -1.01
CA PRO A 80 8.82 -3.75 -1.88
C PRO A 80 10.24 -4.29 -1.68
N ARG A 81 10.43 -5.57 -2.00
CA ARG A 81 11.75 -6.17 -2.20
C ARG A 81 12.48 -5.48 -3.35
N LYS A 82 13.74 -5.85 -3.56
CA LYS A 82 14.53 -5.35 -4.71
C LYS A 82 13.77 -5.59 -6.02
N MET A 83 13.39 -4.49 -6.67
CA MET A 83 12.59 -4.52 -7.90
C MET A 83 13.41 -4.94 -9.12
N ALA A 84 12.77 -5.71 -10.01
CA ALA A 84 13.32 -6.05 -11.31
C ALA A 84 13.23 -4.86 -12.28
N ARG A 85 14.19 -4.79 -13.21
CA ARG A 85 14.11 -3.88 -14.36
C ARG A 85 13.17 -4.47 -15.39
N LYS A 86 12.39 -3.61 -16.04
CA LYS A 86 11.63 -3.99 -17.24
C LYS A 86 12.60 -4.51 -18.29
N LYS A 87 12.21 -5.58 -18.97
CA LYS A 87 13.01 -6.14 -20.08
C LYS A 87 13.27 -5.05 -21.13
N ASP A 88 14.51 -4.93 -21.55
CA ASP A 88 14.98 -3.96 -22.55
C ASP A 88 14.74 -2.48 -22.20
N SER A 89 14.52 -2.16 -20.92
CA SER A 89 14.34 -0.78 -20.44
C SER A 89 15.20 -0.50 -19.21
N LYS A 90 15.56 0.78 -19.02
CA LYS A 90 16.24 1.23 -17.80
C LYS A 90 15.28 1.36 -16.61
N LEU A 91 13.98 1.28 -16.86
CA LEU A 91 12.92 1.49 -15.88
C LEU A 91 12.64 0.24 -15.04
N PHE A 92 12.12 0.44 -13.83
CA PHE A 92 11.68 -0.65 -12.97
C PHE A 92 10.25 -1.08 -13.30
N GLU A 93 9.94 -2.35 -12.99
CA GLU A 93 8.56 -2.82 -13.01
C GLU A 93 7.73 -2.14 -11.92
N VAL A 94 6.42 -2.04 -12.14
CA VAL A 94 5.51 -1.55 -11.10
C VAL A 94 5.40 -2.66 -10.04
N PRO A 95 5.71 -2.40 -8.76
CA PRO A 95 5.59 -3.42 -7.73
C PRO A 95 4.15 -3.86 -7.58
N THR A 96 3.96 -5.14 -7.27
CA THR A 96 2.67 -5.67 -6.80
C THR A 96 2.68 -5.82 -5.28
N LEU A 97 1.52 -6.06 -4.66
CA LEU A 97 1.47 -6.44 -3.24
C LEU A 97 2.23 -7.75 -2.96
N TYR A 98 2.44 -8.61 -3.95
CA TYR A 98 3.27 -9.81 -3.83
C TYR A 98 4.78 -9.52 -3.83
N ASP A 99 5.18 -8.32 -4.25
CA ASP A 99 6.58 -7.90 -4.24
C ASP A 99 7.01 -7.33 -2.89
N ILE A 100 6.11 -7.22 -1.91
CA ILE A 100 6.50 -6.86 -0.54
C ILE A 100 7.26 -8.04 0.08
N SER A 101 8.40 -7.74 0.70
CA SER A 101 9.28 -8.78 1.26
C SER A 101 8.57 -9.63 2.32
N GLY A 102 8.99 -10.89 2.39
CA GLY A 102 8.68 -11.79 3.51
C GLY A 102 7.42 -12.63 3.41
N SER A 103 6.42 -12.27 2.58
CA SER A 103 5.19 -13.09 2.51
C SER A 103 4.24 -12.77 1.35
N ALA A 104 3.55 -13.77 0.80
CA ALA A 104 2.37 -13.53 -0.05
C ALA A 104 1.14 -13.04 0.76
N ASN A 105 1.20 -13.09 2.09
CA ASN A 105 0.12 -12.68 2.97
C ASN A 105 -0.21 -11.18 2.88
N TRP A 106 0.72 -10.36 2.39
CA TRP A 106 0.48 -8.95 2.09
C TRP A 106 -0.71 -8.77 1.14
N PHE A 107 -0.75 -9.55 0.05
CA PHE A 107 -1.91 -9.55 -0.84
C PHE A 107 -3.08 -10.25 -0.17
N ASN A 108 -2.91 -11.45 0.39
CA ASN A 108 -4.04 -12.30 0.82
C ASN A 108 -4.86 -11.66 1.95
N ILE A 109 -4.21 -11.08 2.96
CA ILE A 109 -4.86 -10.60 4.18
C ILE A 109 -5.38 -9.18 4.05
N ALA A 110 -4.68 -8.29 3.33
CA ALA A 110 -5.08 -6.89 3.19
C ALA A 110 -6.49 -6.77 2.58
N ASP A 111 -7.34 -5.90 3.12
CA ASP A 111 -8.67 -5.66 2.55
C ASP A 111 -8.57 -4.73 1.32
N ASN A 112 -7.67 -3.75 1.34
CA ASN A 112 -7.34 -2.91 0.19
C ASN A 112 -5.82 -2.79 0.09
N GLY A 113 -5.31 -2.58 -1.13
CA GLY A 113 -3.88 -2.41 -1.34
C GLY A 113 -3.58 -1.43 -2.46
N MET A 114 -2.62 -0.56 -2.18
CA MET A 114 -2.19 0.51 -3.07
C MET A 114 -0.68 0.51 -3.20
N VAL A 115 -0.20 0.92 -4.36
CA VAL A 115 1.23 1.06 -4.65
C VAL A 115 1.49 2.46 -5.16
N VAL A 116 2.38 3.17 -4.48
CA VAL A 116 2.92 4.45 -4.95
C VAL A 116 4.18 4.15 -5.76
N TYR A 117 4.14 4.45 -7.04
CA TYR A 117 5.23 4.20 -7.97
C TYR A 117 5.63 5.49 -8.69
N ARG A 118 6.94 5.76 -8.73
CA ARG A 118 7.48 6.91 -9.45
C ARG A 118 7.96 6.45 -10.82
N GLN A 119 7.23 6.83 -11.86
CA GLN A 119 7.64 6.58 -13.24
C GLN A 119 8.67 7.62 -13.66
N PHE A 120 9.72 7.19 -14.35
CA PHE A 120 10.73 8.05 -14.95
C PHE A 120 10.65 7.99 -16.49
N SER A 121 11.07 9.03 -17.18
CA SER A 121 11.39 8.95 -18.60
C SER A 121 12.62 8.05 -18.81
N GLU A 122 12.83 7.51 -20.01
CA GLU A 122 13.94 6.59 -20.29
C GLU A 122 15.34 7.22 -20.12
N ASP A 123 15.41 8.53 -20.32
CA ASP A 123 16.58 9.38 -20.11
C ASP A 123 16.68 9.92 -18.67
N PHE A 124 15.72 9.60 -17.80
CA PHE A 124 15.64 10.02 -16.39
C PHE A 124 15.56 11.53 -16.16
N THR A 125 15.20 12.31 -17.18
CA THR A 125 15.05 13.77 -17.07
C THR A 125 13.71 14.17 -16.45
N GLU A 126 12.68 13.37 -16.65
CA GLU A 126 11.34 13.60 -16.13
C GLU A 126 10.87 12.45 -15.22
N SER A 127 9.99 12.77 -14.27
CA SER A 127 9.36 11.75 -13.44
C SER A 127 8.00 12.20 -12.93
N TYR A 128 7.07 11.27 -12.79
CA TYR A 128 5.76 11.52 -12.20
C TYR A 128 5.32 10.35 -11.31
N PRO A 129 4.71 10.65 -10.15
CA PRO A 129 4.07 9.62 -9.34
C PRO A 129 2.78 9.09 -9.95
N ILE A 130 2.58 7.79 -9.76
CA ILE A 130 1.34 7.09 -10.05
C ILE A 130 0.98 6.29 -8.80
N VAL A 131 -0.26 6.42 -8.33
CA VAL A 131 -0.81 5.57 -7.29
C VAL A 131 -1.70 4.53 -7.95
N TYR A 132 -1.34 3.26 -7.82
CA TYR A 132 -2.12 2.13 -8.29
C TYR A 132 -2.96 1.57 -7.15
N VAL A 133 -4.27 1.43 -7.36
CA VAL A 133 -5.15 0.64 -6.50
C VAL A 133 -5.17 -0.78 -7.05
N GLN A 134 -4.43 -1.68 -6.41
CA GLN A 134 -4.23 -3.05 -6.90
C GLN A 134 -5.20 -4.05 -6.29
N LYS A 135 -5.71 -3.77 -5.10
CA LYS A 135 -6.69 -4.63 -4.43
C LYS A 135 -7.81 -3.80 -3.82
N VAL A 136 -9.04 -4.23 -4.10
CA VAL A 136 -10.26 -3.83 -3.40
C VAL A 136 -11.04 -5.09 -3.10
N LYS A 137 -11.12 -5.49 -1.83
CA LYS A 137 -11.79 -6.73 -1.44
C LYS A 137 -13.30 -6.68 -1.68
N HIS A 138 -13.92 -5.56 -1.35
CA HIS A 138 -15.36 -5.38 -1.44
C HIS A 138 -15.70 -4.51 -2.65
N LYS A 139 -16.20 -5.10 -3.74
CA LYS A 139 -16.46 -4.38 -5.01
C LYS A 139 -17.46 -3.22 -4.87
N PHE A 140 -18.30 -3.23 -3.84
CA PHE A 140 -19.26 -2.15 -3.60
C PHE A 140 -18.62 -0.87 -3.01
N ILE A 141 -17.40 -0.94 -2.46
CA ILE A 141 -16.68 0.24 -1.95
C ILE A 141 -15.69 0.83 -2.96
N GLY A 142 -15.46 0.17 -4.11
CA GLY A 142 -14.56 0.67 -5.12
C GLY A 142 -14.11 -0.37 -6.15
N LYS A 143 -13.19 0.07 -7.01
CA LYS A 143 -12.57 -0.74 -8.06
C LYS A 143 -11.07 -0.51 -8.10
N THR A 144 -10.33 -1.46 -8.66
CA THR A 144 -8.91 -1.30 -8.98
C THR A 144 -8.72 -0.27 -10.09
N GLY A 145 -7.52 0.30 -10.18
CA GLY A 145 -7.22 1.36 -11.14
C GLY A 145 -5.95 2.11 -10.76
N PHE A 146 -5.77 3.32 -11.30
CA PHE A 146 -4.65 4.18 -10.94
C PHE A 146 -5.01 5.66 -11.06
N ALA A 147 -4.22 6.51 -10.41
CA ALA A 147 -4.28 7.96 -10.53
C ALA A 147 -2.85 8.52 -10.66
N LYS A 148 -2.68 9.51 -11.55
CA LYS A 148 -1.42 10.24 -11.74
C LYS A 148 -1.42 11.48 -10.85
N PHE A 149 -0.25 11.80 -10.30
CA PHE A 149 -0.05 12.98 -9.48
C PHE A 149 1.16 13.75 -9.99
N ASP A 150 1.18 15.05 -9.77
CA ASP A 150 2.42 15.83 -9.77
C ASP A 150 3.05 15.77 -8.38
N PHE A 151 4.36 15.99 -8.30
CA PHE A 151 5.09 16.01 -7.02
C PHE A 151 5.82 17.33 -6.86
N ASP A 152 5.38 18.14 -5.89
CA ASP A 152 6.07 19.37 -5.52
C ASP A 152 7.24 19.05 -4.58
N VAL A 153 8.45 19.10 -5.13
CA VAL A 153 9.69 18.82 -4.41
C VAL A 153 9.94 19.83 -3.29
N SER A 154 9.45 21.08 -3.42
CA SER A 154 9.70 22.13 -2.42
C SER A 154 8.98 21.86 -1.10
N CYS A 155 7.81 21.20 -1.15
CA CYS A 155 7.00 20.89 0.03
C CYS A 155 6.74 19.40 0.24
N GLN A 156 7.32 18.54 -0.61
CA GLN A 156 7.18 17.08 -0.57
C GLN A 156 5.71 16.60 -0.63
N ARG A 157 4.88 17.26 -1.44
CA ARG A 157 3.45 16.94 -1.56
C ARG A 157 3.09 16.41 -2.93
N TYR A 158 2.18 15.44 -2.93
CA TYR A 158 1.47 15.03 -4.14
C TYR A 158 0.36 16.02 -4.44
N ILE A 159 0.26 16.44 -5.69
CA ILE A 159 -0.78 17.32 -6.21
C ILE A 159 -1.56 16.52 -7.24
N GLU A 160 -2.89 16.43 -7.07
CA GLU A 160 -3.72 15.73 -8.05
C GLU A 160 -3.58 16.40 -9.41
N LYS A 161 -3.30 15.59 -10.43
CA LYS A 161 -3.13 16.09 -11.79
C LYS A 161 -4.50 16.32 -12.41
N ASP A 162 -4.78 17.56 -12.82
CA ASP A 162 -6.03 17.90 -13.49
C ASP A 162 -6.16 17.12 -14.81
N ARG A 163 -7.21 16.29 -14.88
CA ARG A 163 -7.49 15.43 -16.03
C ARG A 163 -7.85 16.19 -17.29
N HIS A 164 -8.17 17.49 -17.18
CA HIS A 164 -8.57 18.33 -18.31
C HIS A 164 -7.43 19.19 -18.86
N ASN A 165 -6.25 19.17 -18.22
CA ASN A 165 -5.12 20.03 -18.59
C ASN A 165 -3.93 19.18 -19.06
N ILE A 166 -3.96 18.78 -20.33
CA ILE A 166 -2.93 17.99 -21.00
C ILE A 166 -1.80 18.93 -21.43
N LYS A 167 -0.64 18.87 -20.77
CA LYS A 167 0.52 19.72 -21.06
C LYS A 167 1.61 19.01 -21.86
N ASN A 168 1.68 17.69 -21.82
CA ASN A 168 2.66 16.89 -22.59
C ASN A 168 2.08 15.54 -23.07
N GLU A 169 2.86 14.81 -23.89
CA GLU A 169 2.45 13.51 -24.45
C GLU A 169 2.12 12.45 -23.38
N LEU A 170 2.69 12.57 -22.18
CA LEU A 170 2.42 11.69 -21.04
C LEU A 170 1.06 12.00 -20.37
N ASP A 171 0.53 13.21 -20.58
CA ASP A 171 -0.80 13.63 -20.13
C ASP A 171 -1.91 13.16 -21.05
N ALA A 172 -1.59 12.70 -22.27
CA ALA A 172 -2.56 12.12 -23.19
C ALA A 172 -2.92 10.65 -22.84
N TYR A 173 -2.08 9.97 -22.03
CA TYR A 173 -2.37 8.62 -21.50
C TYR A 173 -3.39 8.68 -20.34
N VAL A 174 -4.61 9.14 -20.63
CA VAL A 174 -5.76 9.17 -19.71
C VAL A 174 -6.87 8.26 -20.22
N ASP A 175 -6.55 7.31 -21.12
CA ASP A 175 -7.50 6.27 -21.47
C ASP A 175 -7.81 5.41 -20.25
N ILE A 176 -8.98 5.74 -19.69
CA ILE A 176 -9.75 5.01 -18.71
C ILE A 176 -9.91 3.61 -19.29
N CYS A 177 -9.07 2.66 -18.88
CA CYS A 177 -9.42 1.26 -19.08
C CYS A 177 -10.63 0.96 -18.18
N PRO A 178 -11.81 0.64 -18.75
CA PRO A 178 -12.95 0.14 -17.99
C PRO A 178 -12.70 -1.31 -17.51
N GLY A 179 -11.63 -1.96 -17.96
CA GLY A 179 -11.16 -3.27 -17.51
C GLY A 179 -9.72 -3.16 -17.03
N GLY A 180 -9.50 -3.37 -15.74
CA GLY A 180 -8.23 -3.13 -15.05
C GLY A 180 -6.99 -3.72 -15.73
N TYR A 181 -5.86 -3.08 -15.43
CA TYR A 181 -4.49 -3.45 -15.81
C TYR A 181 -4.17 -3.43 -17.33
N PRO A 182 -2.88 -3.26 -17.71
CA PRO A 182 -2.42 -3.58 -19.05
C PRO A 182 -2.84 -5.02 -19.40
N SER A 183 -3.27 -5.29 -20.64
CA SER A 183 -3.72 -6.61 -21.08
C SER A 183 -2.68 -7.73 -20.86
N SER A 184 -1.39 -7.39 -20.79
CA SER A 184 -0.32 -8.33 -20.42
C SER A 184 -0.38 -8.81 -18.96
N TRP A 185 -1.04 -8.06 -18.07
CA TRP A 185 -1.20 -8.39 -16.65
C TRP A 185 -2.52 -9.12 -16.36
N MET A 186 -3.48 -9.10 -17.30
CA MET A 186 -4.73 -9.87 -17.18
C MET A 186 -4.51 -11.37 -17.42
N ASN A 187 -3.59 -11.74 -18.32
CA ASN A 187 -3.31 -13.14 -18.66
C ASN A 187 -2.77 -13.98 -17.49
N ASP A 188 -2.12 -13.34 -16.51
CA ASP A 188 -1.61 -14.00 -15.30
C ASP A 188 -2.67 -14.09 -14.18
N TRP A 189 -3.73 -13.29 -14.26
CA TRP A 189 -4.75 -13.17 -13.21
C TRP A 189 -5.93 -14.13 -13.44
N GLU A 190 -6.33 -14.38 -14.70
CA GLU A 190 -7.40 -15.33 -15.03
C GLU A 190 -7.01 -16.81 -14.85
N ASN A 191 -5.71 -17.13 -14.75
CA ASN A 191 -5.22 -18.51 -14.66
C ASN A 191 -4.96 -19.02 -13.22
N LYS A 192 -5.28 -18.24 -12.18
CA LYS A 192 -5.23 -18.70 -10.79
C LYS A 192 -6.65 -18.86 -10.26
N ASN A 193 -7.15 -20.09 -10.33
CA ASN A 193 -8.45 -20.53 -9.81
C ASN A 193 -8.66 -20.05 -8.36
N ASP A 194 -9.56 -19.10 -8.17
CA ASP A 194 -10.15 -18.71 -6.87
C ASP A 194 -11.54 -19.38 -6.74
N ASP A 195 -11.56 -20.71 -6.87
CA ASP A 195 -12.64 -21.54 -6.37
C ASP A 195 -12.32 -21.87 -4.90
N ASP A 196 -12.49 -20.90 -3.99
CA ASP A 196 -12.77 -21.17 -2.57
C ASP A 196 -12.94 -19.87 -1.77
N VAL A 197 -14.19 -19.41 -1.66
CA VAL A 197 -14.67 -18.70 -0.47
C VAL A 197 -16.17 -18.92 -0.34
N GLY A 198 -16.51 -20.08 0.25
CA GLY A 198 -17.77 -20.25 0.96
C GLY A 198 -17.82 -19.34 2.18
N PHE A 199 -19.02 -18.81 2.43
CA PHE A 199 -19.51 -17.96 3.53
C PHE A 199 -18.64 -17.81 4.78
#